data_AF-A0A317IGW1-F1
#
_entry.id   AF-A0A317IGW1-F1
#
_cell.length_a   1.000
_cell.length_b   1.000
_cell.length_c   1.000
_cell.angle_alpha   90.00
_cell.angle_beta   90.00
_cell.angle_gamma   90.00
#
_symmetry.space_group_name_H-M   'P 1'
#
loop_
_entity.id
_entity.type
_entity.pdbx_description
1 polymer ?
#
loop_
_entity_poly.entity_id
_entity_poly.type
_entity_poly.pdbx_seq_one_letter_code
_entity_poly.pdbx_strand_id
1 'polypeptide(L)'
;MSYPVQWYQMRCATVATIFFSWLAILFNIAPPAQASTKQSPGKCHYDLDRIISWFPVDCETLVVFRSPFPIKAINRSEGLPEDFADTFRSRVVRLPLPFEKNQIVPKSFLDGKKILLEVAASRFHLADHRLATEKANLENASVMVFGEEAVESLKEAMKLGRQCALETYKEADREVIVLSEYENLLVDAFPANFYFCSPDEGLLVCASSREMMHEILLRMGRGKSANGRGHLPAGRMLSAELPEWTLLDRQADIWALRHYDKRTAASDHTSSDYLRAQDKSIYRDEAPGGVVFTYLQGSMQVKISHLSGDAKAQDLRQQGWHYIANLLPPFKESQSGSLLTLTFDMKEAIAGQRRELAFNIWHLLGYDTSLLN
;
A
#
# COMPACT_ATOMS: atom_id res chain seq x y z
N MET A 1 -40.40 -18.99 -61.77
CA MET A 1 -41.49 -19.35 -60.84
C MET A 1 -41.70 -18.15 -59.93
N SER A 2 -42.84 -17.52 -60.12
CA SER A 2 -43.20 -16.19 -59.62
C SER A 2 -44.22 -16.38 -58.51
N TYR A 3 -44.13 -15.66 -57.41
CA TYR A 3 -45.25 -14.95 -56.77
C TYR A 3 -44.70 -13.86 -55.82
N PRO A 4 -45.29 -12.64 -55.84
CA PRO A 4 -44.91 -11.48 -55.03
C PRO A 4 -45.89 -11.28 -53.85
N VAL A 5 -45.53 -10.51 -52.82
CA VAL A 5 -46.50 -9.65 -52.09
C VAL A 5 -45.83 -8.37 -51.61
N GLN A 6 -46.51 -7.28 -51.94
CA GLN A 6 -46.22 -5.88 -51.67
C GLN A 6 -46.91 -5.40 -50.36
N TRP A 7 -46.24 -4.49 -49.64
CA TRP A 7 -46.72 -3.25 -49.03
C TRP A 7 -47.94 -3.24 -48.07
N TYR A 8 -47.76 -2.64 -46.89
CA TYR A 8 -48.58 -1.49 -46.47
C TYR A 8 -47.82 -0.52 -45.55
N GLN A 9 -47.99 0.77 -45.84
CA GLN A 9 -47.35 1.95 -45.28
C GLN A 9 -48.08 2.52 -44.05
N MET A 10 -47.29 3.15 -43.17
CA MET A 10 -47.46 4.45 -42.48
C MET A 10 -48.87 4.98 -42.14
N ARG A 11 -49.02 5.50 -40.91
CA ARG A 11 -49.11 6.97 -40.66
C ARG A 11 -49.07 7.35 -39.18
N CYS A 12 -48.45 8.51 -38.96
CA CYS A 12 -48.22 9.27 -37.73
C CYS A 12 -49.43 10.13 -37.31
N ALA A 13 -49.47 10.59 -36.03
CA ALA A 13 -49.90 11.93 -35.55
C ALA A 13 -50.17 11.91 -34.01
N THR A 14 -49.40 12.60 -33.15
CA THR A 14 -49.58 14.00 -32.61
C THR A 14 -50.13 13.97 -31.15
N VAL A 15 -49.34 14.18 -30.08
CA VAL A 15 -48.80 15.42 -29.41
C VAL A 15 -49.82 16.23 -28.56
N ALA A 16 -49.52 16.32 -27.24
CA ALA A 16 -49.75 17.39 -26.22
C ALA A 16 -51.21 17.82 -25.88
N THR A 17 -51.64 18.36 -24.72
CA THR A 17 -51.07 19.23 -23.64
C THR A 17 -52.21 19.36 -22.55
N ILE A 18 -52.01 19.13 -21.24
CA ILE A 18 -51.78 20.11 -20.12
C ILE A 18 -53.01 20.58 -19.27
N PHE A 19 -52.96 20.22 -17.97
CA PHE A 19 -53.08 21.03 -16.72
C PHE A 19 -54.40 21.47 -16.00
N PHE A 20 -54.30 21.31 -14.66
CA PHE A 20 -54.89 22.05 -13.49
C PHE A 20 -56.39 21.85 -13.16
N SER A 21 -56.83 21.60 -11.91
CA SER A 21 -56.46 22.14 -10.58
C SER A 21 -56.83 21.16 -9.44
N TRP A 22 -55.99 20.85 -8.45
CA TRP A 22 -55.86 21.49 -7.12
C TRP A 22 -57.18 21.68 -6.33
N LEU A 23 -57.45 20.82 -5.34
CA LEU A 23 -57.89 21.15 -3.95
C LEU A 23 -58.42 19.88 -3.23
N ALA A 24 -57.56 19.15 -2.52
CA ALA A 24 -57.96 18.29 -1.40
C ALA A 24 -56.73 17.82 -0.61
N ILE A 25 -55.96 18.79 -0.10
CA ILE A 25 -55.21 18.63 1.14
C ILE A 25 -55.94 19.50 2.14
N LEU A 26 -56.76 18.90 3.00
CA LEU A 26 -57.05 19.45 4.32
C LEU A 26 -57.23 18.28 5.29
N PHE A 27 -56.21 18.10 6.13
CA PHE A 27 -56.18 17.32 7.36
C PHE A 27 -56.17 15.80 7.26
N ASN A 28 -55.00 15.26 6.88
CA ASN A 28 -54.53 14.02 7.48
C ASN A 28 -53.16 14.29 8.09
N ILE A 29 -53.16 14.64 9.39
CA ILE A 29 -51.95 14.86 10.17
C ILE A 29 -51.33 13.49 10.44
N ALA A 30 -50.41 13.09 9.57
CA ALA A 30 -49.52 11.97 9.86
C ALA A 30 -48.60 12.38 11.03
N PRO A 31 -48.35 11.48 12.00
CA PRO A 31 -47.36 11.74 13.04
C PRO A 31 -45.99 11.97 12.38
N PRO A 32 -45.12 12.82 12.96
CA PRO A 32 -43.79 13.03 12.43
C PRO A 32 -43.09 11.67 12.38
N ALA A 33 -42.84 11.20 11.15
CA ALA A 33 -41.91 10.11 10.93
C ALA A 33 -40.63 10.49 11.65
N GLN A 34 -40.29 9.72 12.69
CA GLN A 34 -38.98 9.80 13.31
C GLN A 34 -37.97 9.81 12.16
N ALA A 35 -37.23 10.90 12.05
CA ALA A 35 -36.10 10.98 11.16
C ALA A 35 -35.17 9.85 11.60
N SER A 36 -35.28 8.70 10.91
CA SER A 36 -34.23 7.72 10.82
C SER A 36 -33.03 8.53 10.37
N THR A 37 -32.14 8.83 11.31
CA THR A 37 -30.81 9.31 11.05
C THR A 37 -30.20 8.28 10.10
N LYS A 38 -30.27 8.56 8.81
CA LYS A 38 -29.50 7.88 7.77
C LYS A 38 -28.08 7.81 8.32
N GLN A 39 -27.67 6.62 8.76
CA GLN A 39 -26.28 6.32 9.00
C GLN A 39 -25.56 6.74 7.73
N SER A 40 -24.61 7.66 7.86
CA SER A 40 -23.77 8.10 6.76
C SER A 40 -23.20 6.86 6.07
N PRO A 41 -23.53 6.60 4.78
CA PRO A 41 -22.97 5.49 4.06
C PRO A 41 -21.46 5.74 3.92
N GLY A 42 -20.64 4.75 4.28
CA GLY A 42 -19.19 4.80 4.05
C GLY A 42 -18.29 4.91 5.28
N LYS A 43 -18.68 4.42 6.46
CA LYS A 43 -17.67 4.13 7.50
C LYS A 43 -17.00 2.80 7.17
N CYS A 44 -15.79 2.88 6.62
CA CYS A 44 -14.84 1.77 6.59
C CYS A 44 -14.77 1.13 7.98
N HIS A 45 -15.29 -0.10 8.10
CA HIS A 45 -15.47 -0.79 9.38
C HIS A 45 -14.17 -1.43 9.92
N TYR A 46 -13.06 -1.29 9.21
CA TYR A 46 -11.81 -1.91 9.60
C TYR A 46 -11.01 -1.00 10.53
N ASP A 47 -10.81 -1.51 11.75
CA ASP A 47 -9.91 -0.93 12.73
C ASP A 47 -8.45 -1.13 12.27
N LEU A 48 -7.72 -0.02 12.12
CA LEU A 48 -6.31 -0.01 11.72
C LEU A 48 -5.44 -0.85 12.66
N ASP A 49 -5.67 -0.77 13.97
CA ASP A 49 -4.89 -1.55 14.94
C ASP A 49 -5.15 -3.05 14.80
N ARG A 50 -6.37 -3.41 14.41
CA ARG A 50 -6.72 -4.80 14.06
C ARG A 50 -5.98 -5.26 12.81
N ILE A 51 -5.90 -4.45 11.74
CA ILE A 51 -5.15 -4.82 10.54
C ILE A 51 -3.65 -4.99 10.85
N ILE A 52 -3.06 -4.05 11.59
CA ILE A 52 -1.64 -4.11 12.00
C ILE A 52 -1.35 -5.41 12.77
N SER A 53 -2.29 -5.88 13.60
CA SER A 53 -2.14 -7.13 14.37
C SER A 53 -2.12 -8.40 13.50
N TRP A 54 -2.56 -8.33 12.24
CA TRP A 54 -2.53 -9.46 11.32
C TRP A 54 -1.15 -9.72 10.75
N PHE A 55 -0.25 -8.74 10.75
CA PHE A 55 1.10 -8.94 10.26
C PHE A 55 1.97 -9.74 11.24
N PRO A 56 2.96 -10.48 10.74
CA PRO A 56 3.95 -11.16 11.57
C PRO A 56 4.68 -10.22 12.54
N VAL A 57 5.09 -10.76 13.69
CA VAL A 57 5.74 -9.97 14.76
C VAL A 57 7.16 -9.53 14.43
N ASP A 58 7.79 -10.24 13.49
CA ASP A 58 9.15 -10.03 13.00
C ASP A 58 9.21 -9.10 11.79
N CYS A 59 8.09 -8.50 11.38
CA CYS A 59 8.11 -7.40 10.44
C CYS A 59 8.79 -6.17 11.04
N GLU A 60 9.72 -5.62 10.26
CA GLU A 60 10.56 -4.48 10.64
C GLU A 60 9.98 -3.17 10.11
N THR A 61 9.29 -3.22 8.96
CA THR A 61 8.71 -2.04 8.30
C THR A 61 7.20 -2.15 8.24
N LEU A 62 6.53 -1.02 8.50
CA LEU A 62 5.11 -0.80 8.35
C LEU A 62 4.87 0.49 7.57
N VAL A 63 3.99 0.45 6.57
CA VAL A 63 3.55 1.61 5.79
C VAL A 63 2.02 1.62 5.77
N VAL A 64 1.42 2.79 5.98
CA VAL A 64 -0.02 2.96 6.00
C VAL A 64 -0.43 4.12 5.12
N PHE A 65 -1.40 3.87 4.24
CA PHE A 65 -2.09 4.87 3.43
C PHE A 65 -3.52 4.99 3.95
N ARG A 66 -3.79 6.06 4.71
CA ARG A 66 -5.06 6.26 5.41
C ARG A 66 -6.10 7.02 4.58
N SER A 67 -5.65 7.79 3.61
CA SER A 67 -6.52 8.64 2.80
C SER A 67 -6.96 7.94 1.52
N PRO A 68 -8.27 7.98 1.17
CA PRO A 68 -8.76 7.28 -0.01
C PRO A 68 -8.04 7.69 -1.28
N PHE A 69 -7.63 6.71 -2.09
CA PHE A 69 -6.99 6.96 -3.38
C PHE A 69 -7.52 5.98 -4.44
N PRO A 70 -7.66 6.44 -5.70
CA PRO A 70 -8.04 5.56 -6.79
C PRO A 70 -6.87 4.67 -7.19
N ILE A 71 -7.16 3.41 -7.51
CA ILE A 71 -6.25 2.57 -8.28
C ILE A 71 -6.15 3.18 -9.66
N LYS A 72 -4.92 3.49 -10.07
CA LYS A 72 -4.63 3.96 -11.42
C LYS A 72 -4.07 2.83 -12.24
N ALA A 73 -4.62 2.63 -13.43
CA ALA A 73 -3.97 1.82 -14.43
C ALA A 73 -2.57 2.41 -14.74
N ILE A 74 -1.49 1.87 -14.14
CA ILE A 74 -0.11 2.11 -14.59
C ILE A 74 -0.07 1.79 -16.09
N ASN A 75 -0.08 2.83 -16.91
CA ASN A 75 0.26 2.76 -18.30
C ASN A 75 1.77 2.88 -18.35
N ARG A 76 2.49 1.84 -18.75
CA ARG A 76 3.96 1.84 -18.75
C ARG A 76 4.56 2.91 -19.67
N SER A 77 3.77 3.41 -20.61
CA SER A 77 4.15 4.52 -21.49
C SER A 77 3.99 5.89 -20.82
N GLU A 78 3.17 5.99 -19.78
CA GLU A 78 3.07 7.18 -18.95
C GLU A 78 4.19 7.11 -17.92
N GLY A 79 5.04 8.15 -17.89
CA GLY A 79 6.14 8.22 -16.93
C GLY A 79 5.68 8.12 -15.47
N LEU A 80 6.65 8.08 -14.55
CA LEU A 80 6.35 8.09 -13.12
C LEU A 80 5.43 9.28 -12.75
N PRO A 81 4.49 9.10 -11.81
CA PRO A 81 3.63 10.18 -11.35
C PRO A 81 4.41 11.43 -10.94
N GLU A 82 3.81 12.61 -11.13
CA GLU A 82 4.38 13.87 -10.66
C GLU A 82 4.04 14.16 -9.19
N ASP A 83 2.92 13.61 -8.72
CA ASP A 83 2.50 13.74 -7.33
C ASP A 83 3.33 12.85 -6.40
N PHE A 84 3.71 13.38 -5.24
CA PHE A 84 4.53 12.66 -4.27
C PHE A 84 3.79 11.44 -3.71
N ALA A 85 2.50 11.58 -3.36
CA ALA A 85 1.74 10.48 -2.77
C ALA A 85 1.54 9.35 -3.78
N ASP A 86 1.22 9.68 -5.03
CA ASP A 86 1.08 8.69 -6.10
C ASP A 86 2.40 8.02 -6.44
N THR A 87 3.50 8.78 -6.46
CA THR A 87 4.83 8.21 -6.59
C THR A 87 5.06 7.25 -5.44
N PHE A 88 4.93 7.71 -4.19
CA PHE A 88 5.16 6.95 -2.96
C PHE A 88 4.30 5.68 -2.85
N ARG A 89 3.06 5.72 -3.33
CA ARG A 89 2.17 4.57 -3.46
C ARG A 89 2.66 3.57 -4.50
N SER A 90 3.07 4.03 -5.68
CA SER A 90 3.40 3.15 -6.81
C SER A 90 4.49 2.09 -6.56
N ARG A 91 5.30 2.25 -5.50
CA ARG A 91 6.29 1.23 -5.10
C ARG A 91 5.90 0.40 -3.88
N VAL A 92 5.09 0.94 -2.97
CA VAL A 92 4.60 0.15 -1.81
C VAL A 92 3.45 -0.74 -2.27
N VAL A 93 2.55 -0.16 -3.06
CA VAL A 93 1.54 -0.85 -3.84
C VAL A 93 2.20 -1.44 -5.09
N ARG A 94 3.20 -2.31 -4.90
CA ARG A 94 3.38 -3.41 -5.84
C ARG A 94 2.22 -4.35 -5.56
N LEU A 95 1.03 -3.98 -6.02
CA LEU A 95 0.16 -5.04 -6.51
C LEU A 95 0.80 -5.44 -7.84
N PRO A 96 1.47 -6.58 -7.93
CA PRO A 96 1.56 -7.23 -9.22
C PRO A 96 0.16 -7.78 -9.47
N LEU A 97 -0.81 -6.90 -9.71
CA LEU A 97 -1.94 -7.27 -10.52
C LEU A 97 -1.27 -7.53 -11.88
N PRO A 98 -1.01 -8.79 -12.26
CA PRO A 98 -0.15 -9.07 -13.39
C PRO A 98 -0.84 -8.59 -14.66
N PHE A 99 -0.10 -7.93 -15.56
CA PHE A 99 -0.62 -7.56 -16.87
C PHE A 99 0.42 -7.75 -17.97
N GLU A 100 -0.06 -8.44 -19.01
CA GLU A 100 0.43 -8.51 -20.40
C GLU A 100 1.48 -9.56 -20.77
N LYS A 101 0.96 -10.77 -21.04
CA LYS A 101 0.99 -11.30 -22.41
C LYS A 101 -0.39 -11.90 -22.77
N ASN A 102 -1.15 -11.16 -23.57
CA ASN A 102 -2.39 -11.58 -24.26
C ASN A 102 -3.68 -11.91 -23.48
N GLN A 103 -3.78 -11.80 -22.15
CA GLN A 103 -5.08 -11.88 -21.47
C GLN A 103 -5.24 -10.86 -20.32
N ILE A 104 -5.98 -9.80 -20.67
CA ILE A 104 -6.98 -9.02 -19.94
C ILE A 104 -7.21 -9.35 -18.44
N VAL A 105 -6.92 -8.37 -17.55
CA VAL A 105 -7.81 -7.74 -16.53
C VAL A 105 -8.04 -8.36 -15.12
N PRO A 106 -7.16 -8.10 -14.14
CA PRO A 106 -7.69 -7.50 -12.89
C PRO A 106 -7.79 -5.97 -12.89
N LYS A 107 -6.99 -5.27 -13.72
CA LYS A 107 -6.82 -3.81 -13.59
C LYS A 107 -8.04 -3.06 -14.05
N SER A 108 -8.58 -3.33 -15.23
CA SER A 108 -9.72 -2.55 -15.71
C SER A 108 -10.98 -2.76 -14.89
N PHE A 109 -11.09 -3.86 -14.12
CA PHE A 109 -12.17 -3.99 -13.14
C PHE A 109 -11.96 -3.07 -11.94
N LEU A 110 -10.71 -2.95 -11.48
CA LEU A 110 -10.32 -2.14 -10.33
C LEU A 110 -9.89 -0.71 -10.68
N ASP A 111 -9.81 -0.35 -11.96
CA ASP A 111 -9.34 0.96 -12.40
C ASP A 111 -10.33 2.05 -11.96
N GLY A 112 -9.78 3.12 -11.40
CA GLY A 112 -10.55 4.19 -10.76
C GLY A 112 -11.25 3.79 -9.46
N LYS A 113 -11.23 2.51 -9.05
CA LYS A 113 -11.80 2.06 -7.78
C LYS A 113 -10.97 2.55 -6.62
N LYS A 114 -11.62 2.94 -5.53
CA LYS A 114 -10.95 3.53 -4.38
C LYS A 114 -10.52 2.48 -3.38
N ILE A 115 -9.26 2.54 -3.01
CA ILE A 115 -8.76 1.98 -1.77
C ILE A 115 -8.98 3.04 -0.70
N LEU A 116 -9.69 2.69 0.38
CA LEU A 116 -9.97 3.56 1.51
C LEU A 116 -8.84 3.53 2.55
N LEU A 117 -8.20 2.37 2.70
CA LEU A 117 -7.09 2.15 3.62
C LEU A 117 -6.19 1.06 3.04
N GLU A 118 -4.89 1.29 3.10
CA GLU A 118 -3.90 0.24 2.85
C GLU A 118 -2.90 0.20 4.00
N VAL A 119 -2.57 -1.02 4.42
CA VAL A 119 -1.52 -1.30 5.38
C VAL A 119 -0.57 -2.30 4.72
N ALA A 120 0.69 -1.92 4.55
CA ALA A 120 1.73 -2.76 4.02
C ALA A 120 2.81 -2.99 5.09
N ALA A 121 3.41 -4.17 5.08
CA ALA A 121 4.51 -4.49 5.96
C ALA A 121 5.56 -5.33 5.24
N SER A 122 6.80 -5.29 5.74
CA SER A 122 7.87 -6.14 5.25
C SER A 122 8.82 -6.61 6.34
N ARG A 123 9.48 -7.73 6.07
CA ARG A 123 10.58 -8.29 6.86
C ARG A 123 11.72 -8.71 5.94
N PHE A 124 12.93 -8.70 6.48
CA PHE A 124 14.11 -9.24 5.82
C PHE A 124 14.43 -10.62 6.38
N HIS A 125 14.49 -11.61 5.50
CA HIS A 125 15.15 -12.86 5.84
C HIS A 125 16.65 -12.67 5.61
N LEU A 126 17.39 -12.51 6.71
CA LEU A 126 18.83 -12.71 6.68
C LEU A 126 19.08 -14.21 6.49
N ALA A 127 19.15 -14.65 5.23
CA ALA A 127 19.72 -15.95 4.93
C ALA A 127 21.16 -15.97 5.45
N ASP A 128 21.55 -17.10 6.04
CA ASP A 128 22.85 -17.34 6.66
C ASP A 128 24.00 -16.67 5.86
N HIS A 129 24.74 -15.76 6.50
CA HIS A 129 25.65 -14.75 5.91
C HIS A 129 26.76 -15.28 4.97
N ARG A 130 26.80 -16.58 4.69
CA ARG A 130 27.85 -17.26 3.94
C ARG A 130 27.66 -17.26 2.42
N LEU A 131 26.48 -16.85 1.92
CA LEU A 131 26.21 -16.68 0.50
C LEU A 131 25.64 -15.28 0.24
N ALA A 132 26.42 -14.25 0.58
CA ALA A 132 26.10 -12.84 0.30
C ALA A 132 26.10 -12.47 -1.20
N THR A 133 25.81 -13.42 -2.09
CA THR A 133 25.57 -13.21 -3.52
C THR A 133 24.08 -13.16 -3.87
N GLU A 134 23.17 -13.32 -2.90
CA GLU A 134 21.75 -13.53 -3.15
C GLU A 134 20.93 -12.35 -2.60
N LYS A 135 20.15 -11.71 -3.48
CA LYS A 135 19.16 -10.68 -3.15
C LYS A 135 18.44 -11.09 -1.86
N ALA A 136 18.53 -10.26 -0.83
CA ALA A 136 17.79 -10.50 0.41
C ALA A 136 16.34 -10.85 0.06
N ASN A 137 15.85 -11.99 0.56
CA ASN A 137 14.47 -12.44 0.34
C ASN A 137 13.54 -11.49 1.11
N LEU A 138 13.30 -10.31 0.54
CA LEU A 138 12.38 -9.32 1.07
C LEU A 138 10.97 -9.90 0.99
N GLU A 139 10.43 -10.24 2.16
CA GLU A 139 9.03 -10.60 2.25
C GLU A 139 8.21 -9.36 2.55
N ASN A 140 7.16 -9.16 1.77
CA ASN A 140 6.22 -8.08 1.97
C ASN A 140 4.79 -8.59 1.82
N ALA A 141 3.88 -7.86 2.43
CA ALA A 141 2.46 -8.03 2.22
C ALA A 141 1.74 -6.70 2.33
N SER A 142 0.57 -6.62 1.70
CA SER A 142 -0.32 -5.48 1.78
C SER A 142 -1.76 -5.96 2.00
N VAL A 143 -2.47 -5.24 2.85
CA VAL A 143 -3.89 -5.42 3.15
C VAL A 143 -4.61 -4.15 2.72
N MET A 144 -5.54 -4.29 1.78
CA MET A 144 -6.26 -3.18 1.16
C MET A 144 -7.75 -3.27 1.43
N VAL A 145 -8.29 -2.19 1.96
CA VAL A 145 -9.71 -2.01 2.16
C VAL A 145 -10.28 -1.16 1.04
N PHE A 146 -11.24 -1.69 0.31
CA PHE A 146 -11.91 -1.06 -0.80
C PHE A 146 -13.21 -0.38 -0.35
N GLY A 147 -13.62 0.65 -1.12
CA GLY A 147 -14.96 1.22 -0.99
C GLY A 147 -16.06 0.24 -1.42
N GLU A 148 -17.28 0.44 -0.93
CA GLU A 148 -18.45 -0.38 -1.28
C GLU A 148 -18.65 -0.47 -2.80
N GLU A 149 -18.34 0.60 -3.54
CA GLU A 149 -18.44 0.70 -4.99
C GLU A 149 -17.47 -0.21 -5.77
N ALA A 150 -16.51 -0.81 -5.07
CA ALA A 150 -15.44 -1.64 -5.63
C ALA A 150 -15.58 -3.12 -5.27
N VAL A 151 -16.53 -3.49 -4.40
CA VAL A 151 -16.72 -4.88 -3.94
C VAL A 151 -16.99 -5.83 -5.11
N GLU A 152 -17.93 -5.50 -5.99
CA GLU A 152 -18.25 -6.35 -7.15
C GLU A 152 -17.10 -6.42 -8.15
N SER A 153 -16.40 -5.30 -8.36
CA SER A 153 -15.19 -5.27 -9.17
C SER A 153 -14.07 -6.14 -8.62
N LEU A 154 -13.90 -6.17 -7.28
CA LEU A 154 -12.94 -7.03 -6.61
C LEU A 154 -13.32 -8.51 -6.77
N LYS A 155 -14.61 -8.86 -6.65
CA LYS A 155 -15.09 -10.23 -6.88
C LYS A 155 -14.79 -10.70 -8.30
N GLU A 156 -15.08 -9.89 -9.32
CA GLU A 156 -14.77 -10.23 -10.72
C GLU A 156 -13.25 -10.29 -10.97
N ALA A 157 -12.46 -9.40 -10.37
CA ALA A 157 -11.00 -9.44 -10.43
C ALA A 157 -10.43 -10.75 -9.83
N MET A 158 -10.93 -11.18 -8.67
CA MET A 158 -10.50 -12.44 -8.03
C MET A 158 -10.92 -13.68 -8.84
N LYS A 159 -12.14 -13.66 -9.40
CA LYS A 159 -12.64 -14.72 -10.28
C LYS A 159 -11.80 -14.87 -11.54
N LEU A 160 -11.37 -13.77 -12.15
CA LEU A 160 -10.47 -13.84 -13.30
C LEU A 160 -9.06 -14.25 -12.87
N GLY A 161 -8.55 -13.71 -11.75
CA GLY A 161 -7.29 -14.15 -11.16
C GLY A 161 -7.23 -15.66 -10.98
N ARG A 162 -8.34 -16.29 -10.56
CA ARG A 162 -8.46 -17.75 -10.43
C ARG A 162 -8.30 -18.48 -11.76
N GLN A 163 -8.84 -17.93 -12.85
CA GLN A 163 -8.74 -18.53 -14.19
C GLN A 163 -7.30 -18.47 -14.73
N CYS A 164 -6.52 -17.49 -14.28
CA CYS A 164 -5.12 -17.29 -14.67
C CYS A 164 -4.10 -17.80 -13.63
N ALA A 165 -4.57 -18.43 -12.56
CA ALA A 165 -3.74 -18.84 -11.44
C ALA A 165 -2.73 -19.92 -11.84
N LEU A 166 -1.50 -19.81 -11.34
CA LEU A 166 -0.55 -20.94 -11.37
C LEU A 166 -1.04 -22.06 -10.46
N GLU A 167 -1.55 -21.69 -9.29
CA GLU A 167 -2.02 -22.58 -8.24
C GLU A 167 -3.14 -21.89 -7.48
N THR A 168 -4.08 -22.68 -6.97
CA THR A 168 -5.00 -22.25 -5.92
C THR A 168 -4.93 -23.23 -4.76
N TYR A 169 -4.96 -22.74 -3.53
CA TYR A 169 -4.97 -23.57 -2.33
C TYR A 169 -5.85 -22.95 -1.25
N LYS A 170 -6.11 -23.71 -0.19
CA LYS A 170 -6.84 -23.22 0.98
C LYS A 170 -5.88 -22.97 2.14
N GLU A 171 -6.04 -21.83 2.79
CA GLU A 171 -5.31 -21.43 3.98
C GLU A 171 -6.26 -20.77 4.97
N ALA A 172 -6.27 -21.23 6.22
CA ALA A 172 -7.25 -20.80 7.23
C ALA A 172 -8.70 -20.71 6.67
N ASP A 173 -9.14 -21.76 5.97
CA ASP A 173 -10.45 -21.88 5.30
C ASP A 173 -10.74 -20.86 4.18
N ARG A 174 -9.72 -20.15 3.71
CA ARG A 174 -9.83 -19.13 2.66
C ARG A 174 -9.06 -19.56 1.42
N GLU A 175 -9.59 -19.22 0.25
CA GLU A 175 -8.90 -19.49 -1.01
C GLU A 175 -7.75 -18.49 -1.20
N VAL A 176 -6.59 -19.01 -1.54
CA VAL A 176 -5.42 -18.24 -1.97
C VAL A 176 -5.14 -18.55 -3.42
N ILE A 177 -4.93 -17.51 -4.21
CA ILE A 177 -4.60 -17.56 -5.62
C ILE A 177 -3.12 -17.20 -5.77
N VAL A 178 -2.36 -18.03 -6.49
CA VAL A 178 -0.95 -17.79 -6.78
C VAL A 178 -0.80 -17.33 -8.22
N LEU A 179 -0.19 -16.17 -8.42
CA LEU A 179 0.11 -15.60 -9.73
C LEU A 179 1.62 -15.41 -9.87
N SER A 180 2.16 -15.67 -11.06
CA SER A 180 3.57 -15.35 -11.37
C SER A 180 3.66 -13.95 -11.95
N GLU A 181 4.66 -13.19 -11.51
CA GLU A 181 5.16 -12.02 -12.24
C GLU A 181 5.97 -12.52 -13.43
N TYR A 182 5.26 -12.97 -14.48
CA TYR A 182 5.91 -13.46 -15.68
C TYR A 182 6.21 -12.29 -16.62
N GLU A 183 7.38 -11.66 -16.47
CA GLU A 183 7.91 -10.79 -17.51
C GLU A 183 9.28 -11.23 -18.02
N ASN A 184 9.28 -11.52 -19.32
CA ASN A 184 10.43 -11.85 -20.17
C ASN A 184 11.39 -10.67 -20.41
N LEU A 185 11.48 -9.68 -19.50
CA LEU A 185 12.18 -8.42 -19.77
C LEU A 185 13.58 -8.32 -19.18
N LEU A 186 13.95 -9.19 -18.24
CA LEU A 186 15.32 -9.30 -17.76
C LEU A 186 15.67 -10.78 -17.64
N VAL A 187 16.68 -11.21 -18.40
CA VAL A 187 17.14 -12.61 -18.51
C VAL A 187 17.55 -13.20 -17.14
N ASP A 188 17.71 -12.37 -16.11
CA ASP A 188 18.17 -12.74 -14.76
C ASP A 188 17.20 -12.34 -13.61
N ALA A 189 15.96 -11.96 -13.91
CA ALA A 189 14.95 -11.76 -12.87
C ALA A 189 14.25 -13.09 -12.54
N PHE A 190 14.48 -13.62 -11.34
CA PHE A 190 13.77 -14.80 -10.84
C PHE A 190 12.26 -14.57 -10.89
N PRO A 191 11.45 -15.55 -11.33
CA PRO A 191 10.00 -15.43 -11.33
C PRO A 191 9.52 -15.24 -9.90
N ALA A 192 9.01 -14.04 -9.60
CA ALA A 192 8.39 -13.77 -8.30
C ALA A 192 6.94 -14.27 -8.34
N ASN A 193 6.57 -15.10 -7.37
CA ASN A 193 5.18 -15.50 -7.18
C ASN A 193 4.52 -14.57 -6.17
N PHE A 194 3.27 -14.23 -6.42
CA PHE A 194 2.44 -13.41 -5.55
C PHE A 194 1.18 -14.14 -5.16
N TYR A 195 0.80 -13.94 -3.91
CA TYR A 195 -0.28 -14.65 -3.25
C TYR A 195 -1.40 -13.66 -2.98
N PHE A 196 -2.61 -13.97 -3.44
CA PHE A 196 -3.78 -13.12 -3.30
C PHE A 196 -4.91 -13.85 -2.58
N CYS A 197 -5.56 -13.16 -1.64
CA CYS A 197 -6.73 -13.65 -0.94
C CYS A 197 -7.73 -12.52 -0.73
N SER A 198 -9.01 -12.76 -0.94
CA SER A 198 -10.08 -11.83 -0.54
C SER A 198 -10.87 -12.47 0.61
N PRO A 199 -10.40 -12.29 1.86
CA PRO A 199 -10.94 -13.01 3.03
C PRO A 199 -12.31 -12.52 3.47
N ASP A 200 -12.66 -11.27 3.18
CA ASP A 200 -13.90 -10.59 3.55
C ASP A 200 -14.32 -9.64 2.40
N GLU A 201 -15.59 -9.19 2.38
CA GLU A 201 -16.05 -8.26 1.35
C GLU A 201 -15.27 -6.94 1.40
N GLY A 202 -14.83 -6.49 0.22
CA GLY A 202 -14.04 -5.27 0.08
C GLY A 202 -12.63 -5.36 0.67
N LEU A 203 -12.14 -6.54 1.03
CA LEU A 203 -10.79 -6.74 1.56
C LEU A 203 -9.96 -7.57 0.58
N LEU A 204 -8.74 -7.11 0.29
CA LEU A 204 -7.74 -7.85 -0.47
C LEU A 204 -6.45 -7.94 0.35
N VAL A 205 -5.91 -9.14 0.44
CA VAL A 205 -4.59 -9.42 1.00
C VAL A 205 -3.69 -9.87 -0.15
N CYS A 206 -2.52 -9.25 -0.26
CA CYS A 206 -1.46 -9.61 -1.19
C CYS A 206 -0.18 -9.89 -0.40
N ALA A 207 0.58 -10.92 -0.77
CA ALA A 207 1.87 -11.22 -0.17
C ALA A 207 2.87 -11.71 -1.21
N SER A 208 4.18 -11.51 -0.96
CA SER A 208 5.26 -11.99 -1.80
C SER A 208 5.75 -13.41 -1.47
N SER A 209 5.30 -14.00 -0.35
CA SER A 209 5.61 -15.39 0.01
C SER A 209 4.39 -16.13 0.57
N ARG A 210 4.45 -17.47 0.50
CA ARG A 210 3.42 -18.36 1.03
C ARG A 210 3.35 -18.26 2.54
N GLU A 211 4.52 -18.15 3.17
CA GLU A 211 4.74 -18.04 4.61
C GLU A 211 4.09 -16.77 5.16
N MET A 212 4.34 -15.62 4.51
CA MET A 212 3.75 -14.34 4.89
C MET A 212 2.21 -14.37 4.77
N MET A 213 1.67 -14.94 3.68
CA MET A 213 0.22 -15.11 3.52
C MET A 213 -0.37 -16.03 4.60
N HIS A 214 0.27 -17.16 4.87
CA HIS A 214 -0.14 -18.13 5.89
C HIS A 214 -0.26 -17.47 7.27
N GLU A 215 0.77 -16.75 7.70
CA GLU A 215 0.77 -16.07 9.00
C GLU A 215 -0.33 -15.01 9.11
N ILE A 216 -0.53 -14.21 8.06
CA ILE A 216 -1.57 -13.18 8.02
C ILE A 216 -2.97 -13.81 8.16
N LEU A 217 -3.28 -14.82 7.35
CA LEU A 217 -4.60 -15.44 7.36
C LEU A 217 -4.90 -16.17 8.68
N LEU A 218 -3.90 -16.83 9.28
CA LEU A 218 -4.04 -17.41 10.61
C LEU A 218 -4.29 -16.34 11.70
N ARG A 219 -3.57 -15.20 11.66
CA ARG A 219 -3.77 -14.10 12.62
C ARG A 219 -5.15 -13.46 12.47
N MET A 220 -5.64 -13.29 11.24
CA MET A 220 -7.01 -12.84 10.97
C MET A 220 -8.06 -13.77 11.60
N GLY A 221 -7.84 -15.09 11.53
CA GLY A 221 -8.70 -16.13 12.12
C GLY A 221 -8.59 -16.30 13.65
N ARG A 222 -7.92 -15.37 14.36
CA ARG A 222 -7.60 -15.45 15.80
C ARG A 222 -6.68 -16.63 16.17
N GLY A 223 -5.80 -17.05 15.26
CA GLY A 223 -4.74 -18.03 15.56
C GLY A 223 -5.21 -19.48 15.72
N LYS A 224 -6.46 -19.81 15.36
CA LYS A 224 -6.89 -21.21 15.26
C LYS A 224 -6.54 -21.75 13.89
N SER A 225 -5.38 -22.40 13.78
CA SER A 225 -5.15 -23.34 12.69
C SER A 225 -6.23 -24.42 12.76
N ALA A 226 -6.98 -24.63 11.68
CA ALA A 226 -8.02 -25.66 11.57
C ALA A 226 -7.50 -27.07 11.93
N ASN A 227 -6.17 -27.23 11.93
CA ASN A 227 -5.47 -28.51 12.13
C ASN A 227 -4.79 -28.61 13.51
N GLY A 228 -4.95 -27.62 14.40
CA GLY A 228 -4.30 -27.58 15.72
C GLY A 228 -2.76 -27.45 15.70
N ARG A 229 -2.16 -27.33 14.50
CA ARG A 229 -0.72 -27.15 14.29
C ARG A 229 -0.49 -25.70 13.90
N GLY A 230 0.07 -24.92 14.83
CA GLY A 230 0.44 -23.52 14.60
C GLY A 230 -0.05 -22.62 15.71
N HIS A 231 0.69 -22.56 16.82
CA HIS A 231 0.67 -21.36 17.65
C HIS A 231 1.61 -20.36 16.97
N LEU A 232 1.05 -19.31 16.38
CA LEU A 232 1.87 -18.17 15.98
C LEU A 232 2.35 -17.42 17.22
N PRO A 233 3.53 -16.77 17.17
CA PRO A 233 3.99 -15.94 18.27
C PRO A 233 2.91 -14.93 18.69
N ALA A 234 2.55 -14.95 19.97
CA ALA A 234 1.64 -13.98 20.54
C ALA A 234 2.30 -12.59 20.46
N GLY A 235 1.56 -11.61 19.96
CA GLY A 235 2.05 -10.24 19.83
C GLY A 235 1.58 -9.57 18.56
N ARG A 236 1.64 -8.24 18.58
CA ARG A 236 1.44 -7.41 17.38
C ARG A 236 2.76 -7.22 16.67
N MET A 237 2.72 -7.04 15.35
CA MET A 237 3.81 -6.43 14.60
C MET A 237 4.23 -5.11 15.27
N LEU A 238 5.54 -4.92 15.44
CA LEU A 238 6.17 -3.76 16.07
C LEU A 238 5.65 -3.51 17.51
N SER A 239 6.47 -3.83 18.51
CA SER A 239 6.10 -3.70 19.94
C SER A 239 5.50 -2.34 20.28
N ALA A 240 4.51 -2.29 21.19
CA ALA A 240 3.91 -1.03 21.62
C ALA A 240 4.83 -0.10 22.39
N GLU A 241 5.94 -0.63 22.87
CA GLU A 241 6.92 0.08 23.66
C GLU A 241 8.00 0.72 22.79
N LEU A 242 7.95 0.53 21.47
CA LEU A 242 8.90 1.12 20.54
C LEU A 242 8.84 2.66 20.61
N PRO A 243 9.97 3.35 20.83
CA PRO A 243 10.00 4.81 20.94
C PRO A 243 9.52 5.51 19.66
N GLU A 244 9.66 4.86 18.50
CA GLU A 244 9.21 5.32 17.19
C GLU A 244 7.72 5.66 17.17
N TRP A 245 6.89 4.94 17.93
CA TRP A 245 5.45 5.23 18.01
C TRP A 245 5.15 6.61 18.56
N THR A 246 6.01 7.17 19.42
CA THR A 246 5.81 8.51 20.01
C THR A 246 6.12 9.63 19.02
N LEU A 247 6.85 9.33 17.95
CA LEU A 247 7.27 10.29 16.93
C LEU A 247 6.33 10.30 15.72
N LEU A 248 5.53 9.25 15.58
CA LEU A 248 4.65 8.97 14.45
C LEU A 248 3.29 9.67 14.61
N ASP A 249 2.94 10.50 13.63
CA ASP A 249 1.56 10.99 13.50
C ASP A 249 0.69 9.94 12.79
N ARG A 250 -0.04 9.15 13.59
CA ARG A 250 -0.95 8.11 13.08
C ARG A 250 -2.21 8.65 12.39
N GLN A 251 -2.45 9.96 12.43
CA GLN A 251 -3.55 10.63 11.71
C GLN A 251 -3.14 11.15 10.33
N ALA A 252 -1.85 11.13 10.00
CA ALA A 252 -1.36 11.55 8.69
C ALA A 252 -1.96 10.71 7.54
N ASP A 253 -2.04 11.31 6.34
CA ASP A 253 -2.59 10.66 5.14
C ASP A 253 -1.76 9.43 4.74
N ILE A 254 -0.44 9.55 4.87
CA ILE A 254 0.50 8.44 4.71
C ILE A 254 1.48 8.50 5.88
N TRP A 255 1.79 7.35 6.45
CA TRP A 255 2.86 7.26 7.42
C TRP A 255 3.56 5.91 7.33
N ALA A 256 4.80 5.86 7.79
CA ALA A 256 5.57 4.64 7.84
C ALA A 256 6.48 4.63 9.08
N LEU A 257 6.79 3.43 9.52
CA LEU A 257 7.68 3.16 10.63
C LEU A 257 8.55 1.97 10.24
N ARG A 258 9.86 2.11 10.41
CA ARG A 258 10.79 1.00 10.39
C ARG A 258 11.56 0.94 11.69
N HIS A 259 11.64 -0.25 12.27
CA HIS A 259 12.45 -0.53 13.43
C HIS A 259 13.60 -1.46 13.04
N TYR A 260 14.82 -1.12 13.42
CA TYR A 260 15.97 -1.99 13.17
C TYR A 260 16.19 -2.90 14.39
N ASP A 261 16.03 -4.22 14.24
CA ASP A 261 16.35 -5.14 15.34
C ASP A 261 17.85 -5.08 15.60
N LYS A 262 18.26 -4.74 16.83
CA LYS A 262 19.67 -4.63 17.22
C LYS A 262 20.53 -5.85 16.86
N ARG A 263 19.92 -7.04 16.77
CA ARG A 263 20.60 -8.29 16.41
C ARG A 263 20.97 -8.36 14.93
N THR A 264 20.16 -7.76 14.07
CA THR A 264 20.25 -7.84 12.60
C THR A 264 20.69 -6.53 11.96
N ALA A 265 20.52 -5.42 12.67
CA ALA A 265 20.71 -4.07 12.15
C ALA A 265 22.13 -3.81 11.65
N ALA A 266 23.12 -4.44 12.27
CA ALA A 266 24.50 -4.32 11.82
C ALA A 266 24.62 -4.83 10.36
N SER A 267 24.02 -5.97 10.02
CA SER A 267 24.06 -6.52 8.65
C SER A 267 23.10 -5.84 7.66
N ASP A 268 22.28 -4.91 8.12
CA ASP A 268 21.32 -4.20 7.28
C ASP A 268 21.98 -2.99 6.61
N HIS A 269 22.29 -3.11 5.32
CA HIS A 269 22.95 -2.06 4.53
C HIS A 269 22.11 -0.79 4.39
N THR A 270 20.78 -0.89 4.42
CA THR A 270 19.89 0.25 4.21
C THR A 270 19.93 1.25 5.37
N SER A 271 20.39 0.82 6.54
CA SER A 271 20.69 1.70 7.68
C SER A 271 21.85 2.67 7.40
N SER A 272 22.72 2.32 6.44
CA SER A 272 24.08 2.83 6.25
C SER A 272 24.36 3.37 4.84
N ASP A 273 23.58 2.98 3.82
CA ASP A 273 23.80 3.35 2.41
C ASP A 273 23.75 4.87 2.13
N TYR A 274 23.06 5.63 3.00
CA TYR A 274 23.03 7.09 2.96
C TYR A 274 24.25 7.78 3.57
N LEU A 275 25.11 7.03 4.26
CA LEU A 275 26.24 7.56 5.02
C LEU A 275 27.52 7.43 4.20
N ARG A 276 27.46 7.85 2.91
CA ARG A 276 28.68 8.01 2.12
C ARG A 276 29.45 9.18 2.69
N ALA A 277 30.55 8.88 3.37
CA ALA A 277 31.50 9.91 3.79
C ALA A 277 32.13 10.56 2.54
N GLN A 278 32.67 11.78 2.71
CA GLN A 278 33.35 12.52 1.64
C GLN A 278 34.45 11.72 0.93
N ASP A 279 34.99 10.68 1.57
CA ASP A 279 36.00 9.77 1.05
C ASP A 279 35.43 8.56 0.25
N LYS A 280 34.11 8.53 0.00
CA LYS A 280 33.37 7.44 -0.64
C LYS A 280 33.33 6.12 0.14
N SER A 281 33.84 6.09 1.38
CA SER A 281 33.62 4.93 2.25
C SER A 281 32.16 4.92 2.74
N ILE A 282 31.56 3.74 2.77
CA ILE A 282 30.24 3.54 3.37
C ILE A 282 30.46 3.52 4.87
N TYR A 283 29.96 4.53 5.58
CA TYR A 283 29.95 4.50 7.04
C TYR A 283 28.77 3.65 7.53
N ARG A 284 29.03 2.79 8.50
CA ARG A 284 28.00 1.94 9.09
C ARG A 284 27.42 2.62 10.33
N ASP A 285 26.10 2.74 10.40
CA ASP A 285 25.46 3.12 11.66
C ASP A 285 25.62 1.96 12.65
N GLU A 286 26.38 2.17 13.73
CA GLU A 286 26.65 1.13 14.73
C GLU A 286 25.50 0.96 15.74
N ALA A 287 24.53 1.88 15.75
CA ALA A 287 23.40 1.84 16.67
C ALA A 287 22.09 2.40 16.07
N PRO A 288 21.64 1.89 14.91
CA PRO A 288 20.38 2.32 14.31
C PRO A 288 19.21 1.92 15.23
N GLY A 289 18.31 2.86 15.47
CA GLY A 289 17.07 2.63 16.21
C GLY A 289 15.90 2.39 15.27
N GLY A 290 15.60 3.38 14.43
CA GLY A 290 14.45 3.33 13.54
C GLY A 290 14.30 4.55 12.64
N VAL A 291 13.35 4.48 11.72
CA VAL A 291 12.94 5.58 10.86
C VAL A 291 11.43 5.74 10.94
N VAL A 292 10.97 6.97 11.11
CA VAL A 292 9.56 7.34 11.09
C VAL A 292 9.33 8.33 9.96
N PHE A 293 8.29 8.12 9.18
CA PHE A 293 7.89 8.98 8.08
C PHE A 293 6.40 9.33 8.20
N THR A 294 6.06 10.58 7.92
CA THR A 294 4.68 11.05 7.83
C THR A 294 4.54 12.03 6.67
N TYR A 295 3.46 11.90 5.91
CA TYR A 295 3.07 12.83 4.86
C TYR A 295 1.64 13.32 5.06
N LEU A 296 1.50 14.64 5.10
CA LEU A 296 0.22 15.34 5.17
C LEU A 296 -0.10 15.89 3.77
N GLN A 297 -1.04 15.24 3.07
CA GLN A 297 -1.40 15.58 1.69
C GLN A 297 -1.97 16.98 1.59
N GLY A 298 -2.81 17.40 2.55
CA GLY A 298 -3.43 18.73 2.54
C GLY A 298 -2.44 19.88 2.65
N SER A 299 -1.37 19.73 3.44
CA SER A 299 -0.31 20.73 3.57
C SER A 299 0.91 20.43 2.69
N MET A 300 0.91 19.29 1.98
CA MET A 300 2.06 18.75 1.25
C MET A 300 3.34 18.71 2.08
N GLN A 301 3.22 18.38 3.37
CA GLN A 301 4.36 18.34 4.28
C GLN A 301 4.85 16.91 4.45
N VAL A 302 6.15 16.70 4.29
CA VAL A 302 6.83 15.45 4.62
C VAL A 302 7.66 15.67 5.88
N LYS A 303 7.55 14.75 6.84
CA LYS A 303 8.43 14.70 8.01
C LYS A 303 9.08 13.33 8.10
N ILE A 304 10.40 13.32 8.28
CA ILE A 304 11.22 12.12 8.45
C ILE A 304 11.96 12.25 9.77
N SER A 305 11.91 11.23 10.62
CA SER A 305 12.61 11.20 11.90
C SER A 305 13.49 9.96 11.97
N HIS A 306 14.78 10.16 12.19
CA HIS A 306 15.80 9.11 12.32
C HIS A 306 16.20 8.95 13.77
N LEU A 307 16.09 7.74 14.30
CA LEU A 307 16.60 7.37 15.61
C LEU A 307 17.89 6.58 15.42
N SER A 308 18.98 7.07 16.00
CA SER A 308 20.24 6.34 16.08
C SER A 308 21.03 6.80 17.30
N GLY A 309 21.58 5.82 18.02
CA GLY A 309 22.48 6.04 19.14
C GLY A 309 23.90 6.42 18.70
N ASP A 310 24.21 6.36 17.41
CA ASP A 310 25.50 6.74 16.85
C ASP A 310 25.46 8.21 16.41
N ALA A 311 26.13 9.06 17.19
CA ALA A 311 26.21 10.50 16.91
C ALA A 311 26.84 10.78 15.53
N LYS A 312 27.84 10.00 15.11
CA LYS A 312 28.47 10.17 13.81
C LYS A 312 27.53 9.78 12.67
N ALA A 313 26.70 8.74 12.87
CA ALA A 313 25.65 8.41 11.91
C ALA A 313 24.66 9.57 11.75
N GLN A 314 24.29 10.26 12.82
CA GLN A 314 23.42 11.42 12.75
C GLN A 314 24.06 12.57 11.95
N ASP A 315 25.31 12.90 12.24
CA ASP A 315 26.05 13.95 11.52
C ASP A 315 26.18 13.62 10.03
N LEU A 316 26.43 12.35 9.69
CA LEU A 316 26.53 11.90 8.31
C LEU A 316 25.17 11.87 7.60
N ARG A 317 24.08 11.50 8.30
CA ARG A 317 22.72 11.62 7.76
C ARG A 317 22.41 13.07 7.45
N GLN A 318 22.69 13.96 8.39
CA GLN A 318 22.50 15.39 8.21
C GLN A 318 23.26 15.87 6.96
N GLN A 319 24.55 15.53 6.84
CA GLN A 319 25.36 15.87 5.66
C GLN A 319 24.81 15.27 4.37
N GLY A 320 24.39 14.00 4.38
CA GLY A 320 23.78 13.31 3.25
C GLY A 320 22.51 14.03 2.79
N TRP A 321 21.64 14.41 3.72
CA TRP A 321 20.44 15.18 3.42
C TRP A 321 20.76 16.59 2.92
N HIS A 322 21.78 17.28 3.44
CA HIS A 322 22.23 18.58 2.89
C HIS A 322 22.82 18.44 1.48
N TYR A 323 23.51 17.34 1.18
CA TYR A 323 23.97 17.05 -0.18
C TYR A 323 22.78 16.87 -1.13
N ILE A 324 21.80 16.06 -0.72
CA ILE A 324 20.56 15.83 -1.47
C ILE A 324 19.67 17.11 -1.45
N ALA A 325 19.83 18.03 -0.50
CA ALA A 325 19.08 19.28 -0.40
C ALA A 325 19.27 20.22 -1.60
N ASN A 326 20.41 20.14 -2.29
CA ASN A 326 20.59 20.83 -3.56
C ASN A 326 19.60 20.33 -4.64
N LEU A 327 19.04 19.14 -4.44
CA LEU A 327 18.07 18.47 -5.29
C LEU A 327 16.69 18.37 -4.62
N LEU A 328 16.49 18.86 -3.39
CA LEU A 328 15.24 18.73 -2.63
C LEU A 328 14.70 20.09 -2.20
N PRO A 329 13.41 20.19 -1.86
CA PRO A 329 12.87 21.43 -1.31
C PRO A 329 13.56 21.83 0.00
N PRO A 330 13.46 23.12 0.38
CA PRO A 330 13.91 23.59 1.68
C PRO A 330 13.30 22.72 2.80
N PHE A 331 14.11 22.43 3.81
CA PHE A 331 13.67 21.66 4.96
C PHE A 331 14.06 22.34 6.27
N LYS A 332 13.29 22.03 7.31
CA LYS A 332 13.61 22.37 8.69
C LYS A 332 14.22 21.16 9.36
N GLU A 333 15.26 21.41 10.13
CA GLU A 333 16.00 20.39 10.87
C GLU A 333 15.86 20.62 12.37
N SER A 334 15.74 19.54 13.13
CA SER A 334 15.92 19.56 14.58
C SER A 334 16.60 18.28 15.04
N GLN A 335 17.57 18.43 15.95
CA GLN A 335 18.29 17.31 16.55
C GLN A 335 18.16 17.37 18.07
N SER A 336 17.86 16.24 18.70
CA SER A 336 17.77 16.10 20.15
C SER A 336 18.30 14.73 20.57
N GLY A 337 19.52 14.68 21.10
CA GLY A 337 20.19 13.44 21.44
C GLY A 337 20.30 12.49 20.25
N SER A 338 19.67 11.33 20.34
CA SER A 338 19.65 10.28 19.31
C SER A 338 18.63 10.49 18.18
N LEU A 339 17.94 11.62 18.16
CA LEU A 339 16.87 11.91 17.20
C LEU A 339 17.26 13.04 16.24
N LEU A 340 17.21 12.78 14.94
CA LEU A 340 17.26 13.78 13.88
C LEU A 340 15.91 13.83 13.17
N THR A 341 15.31 15.01 13.07
CA THR A 341 14.04 15.21 12.38
C THR A 341 14.20 16.23 11.26
N LEU A 342 13.70 15.85 10.08
CA LEU A 342 13.70 16.65 8.86
C LEU A 342 12.25 16.88 8.43
N THR A 343 11.90 18.13 8.13
CA THR A 343 10.56 18.50 7.66
C THR A 343 10.66 19.26 6.36
N PHE A 344 10.10 18.71 5.28
CA PHE A 344 10.11 19.27 3.94
C PHE A 344 8.73 19.85 3.61
N ASP A 345 8.70 21.04 3.00
CA ASP A 345 7.50 21.59 2.38
C ASP A 345 7.53 21.31 0.88
N MET A 346 6.65 20.43 0.41
CA MET A 346 6.66 19.96 -0.98
C MET A 346 5.89 20.86 -1.94
N LYS A 347 5.31 21.98 -1.46
CA LYS A 347 4.52 22.90 -2.32
C LYS A 347 5.33 23.45 -3.48
N GLU A 348 6.57 23.85 -3.22
CA GLU A 348 7.47 24.45 -4.22
C GLU A 348 8.37 23.41 -4.91
N ALA A 349 8.34 22.16 -4.45
CA ALA A 349 9.15 21.10 -5.03
C ALA A 349 8.67 20.75 -6.44
N ILE A 350 9.59 20.69 -7.42
CA ILE A 350 9.26 20.18 -8.76
C ILE A 350 9.11 18.65 -8.75
N ALA A 351 8.45 18.10 -9.77
CA ALA A 351 8.16 16.66 -9.85
C ALA A 351 9.40 15.76 -9.68
N GLY A 352 10.55 16.15 -10.25
CA GLY A 352 11.81 15.41 -10.07
C GLY A 352 12.25 15.28 -8.62
N GLN A 353 12.12 16.36 -7.84
CA GLN A 353 12.50 16.39 -6.42
C GLN A 353 11.53 15.58 -5.56
N ARG A 354 10.23 15.63 -5.88
CA ARG A 354 9.21 14.80 -5.22
C ARG A 354 9.50 13.32 -5.42
N ARG A 355 9.84 12.93 -6.65
CA ARG A 355 10.22 11.55 -6.97
C ARG A 355 11.48 11.13 -6.21
N GLU A 356 12.52 11.95 -6.27
CA GLU A 356 13.78 11.69 -5.57
C GLU A 356 13.55 11.53 -4.06
N LEU A 357 12.76 12.40 -3.43
CA LEU A 357 12.42 12.27 -2.02
C LEU A 357 11.71 10.95 -1.73
N ALA A 358 10.71 10.58 -2.54
CA ALA A 358 9.99 9.32 -2.37
C ALA A 358 10.94 8.11 -2.50
N PHE A 359 11.88 8.14 -3.46
CA PHE A 359 12.92 7.14 -3.61
C PHE A 359 13.78 6.98 -2.36
N ASN A 360 14.21 8.11 -1.81
CA ASN A 360 15.07 8.07 -0.64
C ASN A 360 14.34 7.54 0.60
N ILE A 361 13.06 7.89 0.76
CA ILE A 361 12.24 7.36 1.84
C ILE A 361 12.04 5.85 1.70
N TRP A 362 11.77 5.33 0.49
CA TRP A 362 11.61 3.87 0.32
C TRP A 362 12.85 3.09 0.68
N HIS A 363 14.02 3.56 0.24
CA HIS A 363 15.28 2.92 0.57
C HIS A 363 15.49 2.86 2.08
N LEU A 364 15.22 3.97 2.79
CA LEU A 364 15.27 4.02 4.26
C LEU A 364 14.28 3.06 4.93
N LEU A 365 13.14 2.81 4.30
CA LEU A 365 12.14 1.85 4.75
C LEU A 365 12.46 0.40 4.33
N GLY A 366 13.59 0.16 3.65
CA GLY A 366 14.07 -1.17 3.32
C GLY A 366 13.48 -1.74 2.03
N TYR A 367 12.84 -0.90 1.22
CA TYR A 367 12.40 -1.32 -0.10
C TYR A 367 13.57 -1.17 -1.08
N ASP A 368 14.00 -2.30 -1.66
CA ASP A 368 15.11 -2.35 -2.60
C ASP A 368 14.79 -1.53 -3.87
N THR A 369 15.62 -0.53 -4.13
CA THR A 369 15.56 0.34 -5.32
C THR A 369 16.42 -0.17 -6.47
N SER A 370 17.21 -1.23 -6.29
CA SER A 370 18.17 -1.75 -7.27
C SER A 370 17.52 -2.37 -8.51
N LEU A 371 16.26 -2.80 -8.42
CA LEU A 371 15.49 -3.33 -9.56
C LEU A 371 15.04 -2.25 -10.57
N LEU A 372 15.59 -1.03 -10.49
CA LEU A 372 15.05 0.15 -11.16
C LEU A 372 16.03 0.84 -12.12
N ASN A 373 17.26 0.33 -12.24
CA ASN A 373 18.25 0.81 -13.21
C ASN A 373 18.29 -0.08 -14.45
#